data_AF-A0A7Y4U526-F1
#
_entry.id   AF-A0A7Y4U526-F1
#
_cell.length_a   1.000
_cell.length_b   1.000
_cell.length_c   1.000
_cell.angle_alpha   90.00
_cell.angle_beta   90.00
_cell.angle_gamma   90.00
#
_symmetry.space_group_name_H-M   'P 1'
#
loop_
_entity.id
_entity.type
_entity.pdbx_description
1 polymer ?
#
loop_
_entity_poly.entity_id
_entity_poly.type
_entity_poly.pdbx_seq_one_letter_code
_entity_poly.pdbx_strand_id
1 'polypeptide(L)'
;MPLNRWFSLATLVSACAFMATPASAQITVDAPVVGRPSAIINLATDEGVKLVKGQWRYSDTKIVEVDHHGPGADLRPSGPLNRANDLVPHAGPVDFDDSK
;
A
#
# COMPACT_ATOMS: atom_id res chain seq x y z
N MET A 1 -52.63 -16.55 30.52
CA MET A 1 -51.58 -15.56 30.18
C MET A 1 -50.22 -16.25 30.18
N PRO A 2 -49.56 -16.48 29.03
CA PRO A 2 -48.15 -16.86 29.02
C PRO A 2 -47.29 -15.65 28.59
N LEU A 3 -46.94 -14.83 29.57
CA LEU A 3 -46.02 -13.71 29.46
C LEU A 3 -44.60 -14.26 29.67
N ASN A 4 -43.94 -14.82 28.65
CA ASN A 4 -42.47 -15.06 28.69
C ASN A 4 -41.83 -15.58 27.37
N ARG A 5 -42.29 -15.12 26.21
CA ARG A 5 -41.65 -15.49 24.91
C ARG A 5 -40.82 -14.38 24.25
N TRP A 6 -40.76 -13.18 24.84
CA TRP A 6 -40.06 -12.04 24.24
C TRP A 6 -38.65 -11.77 24.79
N PHE A 7 -38.26 -12.36 25.92
CA PHE A 7 -36.93 -12.13 26.50
C PHE A 7 -35.79 -12.91 25.84
N SER A 8 -36.09 -13.90 24.97
CA SER A 8 -35.05 -14.74 24.35
C SER A 8 -34.53 -14.24 23.00
N LEU A 9 -35.16 -13.22 22.39
CA LEU A 9 -34.68 -12.67 21.12
C LEU A 9 -33.79 -11.44 21.30
N ALA A 10 -33.91 -10.72 22.43
CA ALA A 10 -33.13 -9.51 22.69
C ALA A 10 -31.67 -9.79 23.09
N THR A 11 -31.36 -10.96 23.64
CA THR A 11 -30.01 -11.32 24.10
C THR A 11 -29.09 -11.84 22.99
N LEU A 12 -29.62 -12.31 21.85
CA LEU A 12 -28.81 -12.88 20.77
C LEU A 12 -28.25 -11.80 19.81
N VAL A 13 -28.90 -10.63 19.71
CA VAL A 13 -28.42 -9.52 18.87
C VAL A 13 -27.32 -8.69 19.56
N SER A 14 -27.33 -8.62 20.90
CA SER A 14 -26.35 -7.83 21.65
C SER A 14 -24.96 -8.50 21.73
N ALA A 15 -24.83 -9.79 21.42
CA ALA A 15 -23.57 -10.51 21.48
C ALA A 15 -22.69 -10.33 20.22
N CYS A 16 -23.27 -9.99 19.06
CA CYS A 16 -22.50 -9.75 17.84
C CYS A 16 -21.90 -8.33 17.73
N ALA A 17 -22.35 -7.39 18.55
CA ALA A 17 -21.85 -6.01 18.51
C ALA A 17 -20.50 -5.81 19.22
N PHE A 18 -19.94 -6.84 19.88
CA PHE A 18 -18.77 -6.69 20.75
C PHE A 18 -17.45 -7.22 20.17
N MET A 19 -17.42 -7.65 18.90
CA MET A 19 -16.19 -8.14 18.25
C MET A 19 -15.75 -7.28 17.05
N ALA A 20 -16.06 -5.99 17.05
CA ALA A 20 -15.32 -5.03 16.24
C ALA A 20 -14.01 -4.70 16.98
N THR A 21 -13.03 -5.61 16.93
CA THR A 21 -11.68 -5.30 17.41
C THR A 21 -11.13 -4.15 16.58
N PRO A 22 -10.74 -3.01 17.19
CA PRO A 22 -10.04 -1.97 16.46
C PRO A 22 -8.75 -2.57 15.90
N ALA A 23 -8.51 -2.37 14.60
CA ALA A 23 -7.25 -2.75 13.99
C ALA A 23 -6.11 -1.94 14.65
N SER A 24 -5.33 -2.58 15.52
CA SER A 24 -4.13 -1.96 16.08
C SER A 24 -3.12 -1.76 14.96
N ALA A 25 -2.61 -0.53 14.82
CA ALA A 25 -1.49 -0.23 13.94
C ALA A 25 -0.28 -1.09 14.35
N GLN A 26 0.13 -1.99 13.47
CA GLN A 26 1.29 -2.86 13.70
C GLN A 26 2.58 -2.02 13.59
N ILE A 27 3.33 -1.90 14.68
CA ILE A 27 4.68 -1.34 14.66
C ILE A 27 5.58 -2.37 13.97
N THR A 28 6.01 -2.07 12.75
CA THR A 28 7.11 -2.81 12.12
C THR A 28 8.39 -2.47 12.86
N VAL A 29 9.25 -3.49 13.09
CA VAL A 29 10.48 -3.37 13.90
C VAL A 29 11.44 -2.29 13.35
N ASP A 30 11.25 -1.85 12.10
CA ASP A 30 12.07 -0.86 11.39
C ASP A 30 11.51 0.58 11.45
N ALA A 31 10.89 0.98 12.56
CA ALA A 31 10.42 2.34 12.74
C ALA A 31 11.60 3.30 13.03
N PRO A 32 11.77 4.42 12.28
CA PRO A 32 12.87 5.36 12.50
C PRO A 32 12.91 5.87 13.95
N VAL A 33 14.06 5.71 14.60
CA VAL A 33 14.27 6.09 16.02
C VAL A 33 14.37 7.61 16.18
N VAL A 34 14.82 8.32 15.13
CA VAL A 34 14.89 9.79 15.08
C VAL A 34 13.72 10.30 14.22
N GLY A 35 12.91 11.22 14.75
CA GLY A 35 11.72 11.71 14.04
C GLY A 35 10.60 10.68 13.97
N ARG A 36 10.33 10.00 15.09
CA ARG A 36 9.30 8.96 15.19
C ARG A 36 7.98 9.44 14.55
N PRO A 37 7.47 8.73 13.54
CA PRO A 37 6.23 9.12 12.89
C PRO A 37 5.06 8.99 13.88
N SER A 38 4.08 9.88 13.78
CA SER A 38 2.87 9.81 14.61
C SER A 38 2.00 8.59 14.31
N ALA A 39 2.18 7.96 13.14
CA ALA A 39 1.52 6.72 12.74
C ALA A 39 2.33 5.97 11.68
N ILE A 40 2.21 4.64 11.67
CA ILE A 40 2.68 3.76 10.58
C ILE A 40 1.44 3.09 10.00
N ILE A 41 1.27 3.18 8.68
CA ILE A 41 0.11 2.63 7.96
C ILE A 41 0.57 1.53 7.03
N ASN A 42 -0.01 0.35 7.17
CA ASN A 42 0.27 -0.78 6.27
C ASN A 42 -0.59 -0.67 5.00
N LEU A 43 -0.01 -0.15 3.91
CA LEU A 43 -0.71 0.00 2.63
C LEU A 43 -0.95 -1.34 1.89
N ALA A 44 -0.42 -2.45 2.39
CA ALA A 44 -0.69 -3.78 1.83
C ALA A 44 -2.04 -4.37 2.29
N THR A 45 -2.77 -3.70 3.21
CA THR A 45 -4.11 -4.12 3.63
C THR A 45 -5.18 -3.14 3.17
N ASP A 46 -6.41 -3.63 3.00
CA ASP A 46 -7.56 -2.81 2.64
C ASP A 46 -7.81 -1.69 3.67
N GLU A 47 -7.62 -1.98 4.95
CA GLU A 47 -7.79 -1.00 6.04
C GLU A 47 -6.78 0.14 5.92
N GLY A 48 -5.50 -0.17 5.69
CA GLY A 48 -4.46 0.84 5.58
C GLY A 48 -4.64 1.73 4.36
N VAL A 49 -5.05 1.16 3.22
CA VAL A 49 -5.37 1.94 2.01
C VAL A 49 -6.55 2.87 2.24
N LYS A 50 -7.61 2.41 2.93
CA LYS A 50 -8.77 3.22 3.28
C LYS A 50 -8.41 4.41 4.17
N LEU A 51 -7.49 4.24 5.13
CA LEU A 51 -7.07 5.32 6.03
C LEU A 51 -6.46 6.52 5.29
N VAL A 52 -5.76 6.27 4.18
CA VAL A 52 -5.17 7.34 3.35
C VAL A 52 -6.06 7.74 2.18
N LYS A 53 -7.29 7.22 2.11
CA LYS A 53 -8.20 7.38 0.95
C LYS A 53 -7.53 6.98 -0.37
N GLY A 54 -6.63 6.00 -0.29
CA GLY A 54 -5.86 5.49 -1.42
C GLY A 54 -6.67 4.53 -2.28
N GLN A 55 -6.14 4.23 -3.47
CA GLN A 55 -6.65 3.19 -4.36
C GLN A 55 -5.46 2.51 -5.03
N TRP A 56 -5.40 1.19 -4.96
CA TRP A 56 -4.46 0.42 -5.77
C TRP A 56 -4.99 0.33 -7.20
N ARG A 57 -4.16 0.71 -8.16
CA ARG A 57 -4.45 0.57 -9.59
C ARG A 57 -3.48 -0.45 -10.16
N TYR A 58 -3.98 -1.27 -11.07
CA TYR A 58 -3.22 -2.34 -11.67
C TYR A 58 -3.20 -2.20 -13.19
N SER A 59 -2.03 -2.46 -13.77
CA SER A 59 -1.86 -2.67 -15.20
C SER A 59 -0.82 -3.77 -15.37
N ASP A 60 -1.06 -4.69 -16.31
CA ASP A 60 -0.01 -5.58 -16.79
C ASP A 60 1.14 -4.73 -17.34
N THR A 61 2.37 -5.16 -17.05
CA THR A 61 3.58 -4.52 -17.55
C THR A 61 4.31 -5.45 -18.52
N LYS A 62 5.08 -4.86 -19.43
CA LYS A 62 5.97 -5.58 -20.34
C LYS A 62 7.38 -5.07 -20.15
N ILE A 63 8.33 -6.00 -20.20
CA ILE A 63 9.75 -5.68 -20.29
C ILE A 63 10.05 -5.30 -21.74
N VAL A 64 10.64 -4.14 -21.94
CA VAL A 64 11.10 -3.67 -23.25
C VAL A 64 12.58 -3.29 -23.17
N GLU A 65 13.32 -3.56 -24.24
CA GLU A 65 14.72 -3.16 -24.31
C GLU A 65 14.82 -1.70 -24.76
N VAL A 66 15.60 -0.90 -24.04
CA VAL A 66 15.81 0.53 -24.29
C VAL A 66 17.30 0.85 -24.41
N ASP A 67 17.59 1.95 -25.11
CA ASP A 67 18.95 2.49 -25.14
C ASP A 67 19.32 3.06 -23.78
N HIS A 68 20.54 2.76 -23.32
CA HIS A 68 21.06 3.29 -22.09
C HIS A 68 22.58 3.48 -22.17
N HIS A 69 23.17 4.11 -21.19
CA HIS A 69 24.63 4.22 -21.08
C HIS A 69 25.16 3.33 -19.97
N GLY A 70 26.31 2.71 -20.21
CA GLY A 70 27.06 2.06 -19.14
C GLY A 70 27.53 3.06 -18.07
N PRO A 71 28.01 2.57 -16.91
CA PRO A 71 28.56 3.43 -15.87
C PRO A 71 29.84 4.13 -16.36
N GLY A 72 29.90 5.45 -16.19
CA GLY A 72 31.12 6.22 -16.42
C GLY A 72 32.02 6.28 -15.18
N ALA A 73 33.10 7.04 -15.25
CA ALA A 73 34.05 7.20 -14.14
C ALA A 73 33.42 7.87 -12.90
N ASP A 74 32.32 8.61 -13.09
CA ASP A 74 31.52 9.24 -12.04
C ASP A 74 30.41 8.32 -11.50
N LEU A 75 30.37 7.05 -11.93
CA LEU A 75 29.34 6.07 -11.62
C LEU A 75 27.92 6.47 -12.06
N ARG A 76 27.78 7.48 -12.92
CA ARG A 76 26.53 7.85 -13.58
C ARG A 76 26.39 7.10 -14.90
N PRO A 77 25.21 7.08 -15.54
CA PRO A 77 25.04 6.53 -16.89
C PRO A 77 25.64 7.49 -17.94
N SER A 78 26.96 7.66 -17.91
CA SER A 78 27.75 8.57 -18.75
C SER A 78 28.81 7.83 -19.59
N GLY A 79 28.90 6.50 -19.44
CA GLY A 79 29.82 5.64 -20.17
C GLY A 79 29.37 5.34 -21.61
N PRO A 80 29.97 4.33 -22.28
CA PRO A 80 29.58 3.94 -23.63
C PRO A 80 28.10 3.52 -23.75
N LEU A 81 27.53 3.67 -24.94
CA LEU A 81 26.16 3.21 -25.22
C LEU A 81 26.03 1.69 -24.99
N ASN A 82 24.91 1.30 -24.40
CA ASN A 82 24.53 -0.07 -24.06
C ASN A 82 23.00 -0.22 -24.15
N ARG A 83 22.49 -1.39 -23.77
CA ARG A 83 21.06 -1.70 -23.70
C ARG A 83 20.65 -2.01 -22.25
N ALA A 84 19.45 -1.59 -21.89
CA ALA A 84 18.83 -1.87 -20.59
C ALA A 84 17.38 -2.36 -20.80
N ASN A 85 16.76 -2.84 -19.73
CA ASN A 85 15.37 -3.24 -19.73
C ASN A 85 14.54 -2.21 -18.95
N ASP A 86 13.42 -1.81 -19.54
CA ASP A 86 12.43 -0.92 -18.92
C ASP A 86 11.06 -1.62 -18.83
N LEU A 87 10.19 -1.11 -17.97
CA LEU A 87 8.84 -1.63 -17.73
C LEU A 87 7.80 -0.64 -18.23
N VAL A 88 6.95 -1.07 -19.16
CA VAL A 88 5.86 -0.24 -19.69
C VAL A 88 4.48 -0.87 -19.43
N PRO A 89 3.44 -0.10 -19.03
CA PRO A 89 3.49 1.35 -18.75
C PRO A 89 4.20 1.65 -17.42
N HIS A 90 4.76 2.86 -17.30
CA HIS A 90 5.34 3.34 -16.05
C HIS A 90 4.27 3.54 -14.98
N ALA A 91 4.63 3.26 -13.72
CA ALA A 91 3.72 3.46 -12.61
C ALA A 91 3.59 4.95 -12.28
N GLY A 92 2.37 5.47 -12.29
CA GLY A 92 2.09 6.87 -11.95
C GLY A 92 0.79 7.37 -12.59
N PRO A 93 0.38 8.60 -12.26
CA PRO A 93 -0.59 9.34 -13.06
C PRO A 93 -0.18 9.38 -14.55
N VAL A 94 -1.16 9.53 -15.45
CA VAL A 94 -0.90 9.60 -16.91
C VAL A 94 0.11 10.71 -17.27
N ASP A 95 0.13 11.81 -16.51
CA ASP A 95 1.02 12.95 -16.73
C ASP A 95 2.20 13.00 -15.73
N PHE A 96 2.54 11.86 -15.13
CA PHE A 96 3.65 11.79 -14.20
C PHE A 96 4.98 11.74 -14.95
N ASP A 97 5.79 12.77 -14.78
CA ASP A 97 7.14 12.90 -15.33
C ASP A 97 8.14 12.82 -14.18
N ASP A 98 8.84 11.68 -14.06
CA ASP A 98 9.86 11.42 -13.05
C ASP A 98 11.28 11.78 -13.53
N SER A 99 11.40 12.45 -14.68
CA SER A 99 12.69 12.84 -15.27
C SER A 99 13.33 14.09 -14.67
N LYS A 100 12.72 14.68 -13.62
CA LYS A 100 13.20 15.90 -12.93
C LYS A 100 13.45 15.70 -11.45
#